data_AF-A0A811RR57-F1
#
_entry.id   AF-A0A811RR57-F1
#
_cell.length_a   1.000
_cell.length_b   1.000
_cell.length_c   1.000
_cell.angle_alpha   90.00
_cell.angle_beta   90.00
_cell.angle_gamma   90.00
#
_symmetry.space_group_name_H-M   'P 1'
#
loop_
_entity.id
_entity.type
_entity.pdbx_description
1 polymer ?
#
loop_
_entity_poly.entity_id
_entity_poly.type
_entity_poly.pdbx_seq_one_letter_code
_entity_poly.pdbx_strand_id
1 'polypeptide(L)'
;MQQQMAATVEEQMMVKAIREESPWEALPKRIQAALVSKEEWNRRIVDYCIRKRLPWSSCFARKVCKEGDYYEDLMRYLRKNLALYPYHLAVFICRVMRISPFRYYCDVLFEAMKNEQPYDSIPNFSAADALRITGVRRNEFIDIMNKCRSKKIMWKLNKSIAKELLPAEPADLAIEPWWGVRFVNFTLEEFKKLSEDETSAIDKICKEEVNSYVLFDPEVVRGLYKRGMVYFDVLFILMIVLEADLYQLQAAASFACRLGWDVKLLDTDFVLRDSSTPALSNNILSDEVESSRTEMAYVGFIVDANVTSYLMMGSLSPGLKSHAVTLYEAGKLGDSCIADLCNDLASLEGKRFEGVLHEFANHAFSLRCFLECLLSGGTSNETSNLTSEANNQESSMQDDLDTTSTKENKENDGVHNAIVNSVQILESSGGGQ
;
A
#
# COMPACT_ATOMS: atom_id res chain seq x y z
N MET A 1 27.86 28.29 -12.99
CA MET A 1 26.64 28.64 -12.23
C MET A 1 25.43 28.89 -13.13
N GLN A 2 25.46 29.84 -14.08
CA GLN A 2 24.32 30.12 -14.98
C GLN A 2 23.84 28.93 -15.84
N GLN A 3 24.75 28.12 -16.40
CA GLN A 3 24.37 26.91 -17.15
C GLN A 3 23.74 25.83 -16.27
N GLN A 4 24.23 25.66 -15.04
CA GLN A 4 23.65 24.72 -14.06
C GLN A 4 22.25 25.15 -13.65
N MET A 5 22.03 26.46 -13.43
CA MET A 5 20.72 27.03 -13.13
C MET A 5 19.74 26.93 -14.31
N ALA A 6 20.21 27.15 -15.55
CA ALA A 6 19.39 27.00 -16.75
C ALA A 6 18.94 25.54 -16.95
N ALA A 7 19.85 24.57 -16.72
CA ALA A 7 19.53 23.15 -16.74
C ALA A 7 18.51 22.77 -15.64
N THR A 8 18.53 23.44 -14.48
CA THR A 8 17.54 23.19 -13.41
C THR A 8 16.16 23.74 -13.77
N VAL A 9 16.10 24.90 -14.43
CA VAL A 9 14.82 25.50 -14.87
C VAL A 9 14.18 24.67 -15.98
N GLU A 10 14.95 24.22 -16.97
CA GLU A 10 14.45 23.35 -18.03
C GLU A 10 13.92 22.02 -17.49
N GLU A 11 14.64 21.43 -16.53
CA GLU A 11 14.20 20.23 -15.81
C GLU A 11 12.87 20.45 -15.08
N GLN A 12 12.72 21.57 -14.37
CA GLN A 12 11.46 21.92 -13.69
C GLN A 12 10.30 22.10 -14.67
N MET A 13 10.55 22.75 -15.80
CA MET A 13 9.54 22.92 -16.85
C MET A 13 9.14 21.57 -17.48
N MET A 14 10.10 20.67 -17.71
CA MET A 14 9.81 19.32 -18.18
C MET A 14 8.97 18.55 -17.17
N VAL A 15 9.32 18.58 -15.88
CA VAL A 15 8.55 17.91 -14.83
C VAL A 15 7.12 18.45 -14.76
N LYS A 16 6.93 19.77 -14.87
CA LYS A 16 5.61 20.38 -14.94
C LYS A 16 4.81 19.87 -16.15
N ALA A 17 5.42 19.87 -17.33
CA ALA A 17 4.78 19.38 -18.54
C ALA A 17 4.41 17.88 -18.48
N ILE A 18 5.23 17.04 -17.82
CA ILE A 18 4.90 15.63 -17.60
C ILE A 18 3.69 15.50 -16.67
N ARG A 19 3.63 16.28 -15.58
CA ARG A 19 2.50 16.28 -14.63
C ARG A 19 1.20 16.75 -15.27
N GLU A 20 1.29 17.72 -16.18
CA GLU A 20 0.15 18.23 -16.95
C GLU A 20 -0.20 17.35 -18.18
N GLU A 21 0.50 16.21 -18.36
CA GLU A 21 0.36 15.30 -19.50
C GLU A 21 0.44 15.99 -20.87
N SER A 22 1.32 16.99 -20.97
CA SER A 22 1.45 17.82 -22.16
C SER A 22 2.00 16.99 -23.34
N PRO A 23 1.29 16.93 -24.48
CA PRO A 23 1.80 16.29 -25.69
C PRO A 23 2.98 17.07 -26.27
N TRP A 24 3.81 16.40 -27.07
CA TRP A 24 5.02 16.98 -27.67
C TRP A 24 4.76 18.31 -28.38
N GLU A 25 3.64 18.38 -29.10
CA GLU A 25 3.24 19.53 -29.91
C GLU A 25 2.85 20.75 -29.05
N ALA A 26 2.44 20.54 -27.81
CA ALA A 26 2.08 21.59 -26.85
C ALA A 26 3.25 22.05 -25.97
N LEU A 27 4.43 21.42 -26.09
CA LEU A 27 5.59 21.80 -25.29
C LEU A 27 6.13 23.18 -25.69
N PRO A 28 6.63 23.96 -24.71
CA PRO A 28 7.37 25.19 -25.01
C PRO A 28 8.52 24.94 -25.99
N LYS A 29 8.72 25.83 -26.95
CA LYS A 29 9.80 25.73 -27.97
C LYS A 29 11.19 25.51 -27.35
N ARG A 30 11.42 26.07 -26.16
CA ARG A 30 12.64 25.87 -25.38
C ARG A 30 12.86 24.40 -25.00
N ILE A 31 11.81 23.71 -24.57
CA ILE A 31 11.86 22.28 -24.22
C ILE A 31 12.03 21.43 -25.47
N GLN A 32 11.29 21.74 -26.55
CA GLN A 32 11.43 21.04 -27.83
C GLN A 32 12.85 21.14 -28.39
N ALA A 33 13.48 22.33 -28.30
CA ALA A 33 14.86 22.54 -28.71
C ALA A 33 15.87 21.74 -27.86
N ALA A 34 15.59 21.55 -26.56
CA ALA A 34 16.45 20.79 -25.64
C ALA A 34 16.35 19.28 -25.84
N LEU A 35 15.15 18.74 -26.11
CA LEU A 35 14.91 17.30 -26.27
C LEU A 35 15.16 16.81 -27.70
N VAL A 36 15.21 17.71 -28.68
CA VAL A 36 15.48 17.44 -30.11
C VAL A 36 14.40 16.62 -30.83
N SER A 37 13.77 15.62 -30.19
CA SER A 37 12.74 14.78 -30.81
C SER A 37 11.62 14.34 -29.86
N LYS A 38 10.51 13.93 -30.47
CA LYS A 38 9.34 13.37 -29.77
C LYS A 38 9.67 12.07 -29.04
N GLU A 39 10.57 11.26 -29.59
CA GLU A 39 11.02 10.00 -28.99
C GLU A 39 11.83 10.23 -27.71
N GLU A 40 12.67 11.27 -27.67
CA GLU A 40 13.37 11.67 -26.44
C GLU A 40 12.37 12.15 -25.38
N TRP A 41 11.33 12.90 -25.77
CA TRP A 41 10.26 13.26 -24.84
C TRP A 41 9.53 12.05 -24.27
N ASN A 42 9.16 11.08 -25.11
CA ASN A 42 8.54 9.84 -24.67
C ASN A 42 9.44 9.09 -23.67
N ARG A 43 10.75 8.98 -23.95
CA ARG A 43 11.72 8.39 -23.01
C ARG A 43 11.77 9.17 -21.70
N ARG A 44 11.71 10.50 -21.75
CA ARG A 44 11.73 11.37 -20.56
C ARG A 44 10.50 11.21 -19.69
N ILE A 45 9.32 11.05 -20.30
CA ILE A 45 8.06 10.74 -19.62
C ILE A 45 8.18 9.41 -18.88
N VAL A 46 8.60 8.35 -19.58
CA VAL A 46 8.72 7.00 -19.01
C VAL A 46 9.71 6.99 -17.85
N ASP A 47 10.90 7.56 -18.03
CA ASP A 47 11.93 7.61 -17.00
C ASP A 47 11.49 8.42 -15.76
N TYR A 48 10.78 9.54 -15.95
CA TYR A 48 10.18 10.27 -14.82
C TYR A 48 9.19 9.41 -14.04
N CYS A 49 8.25 8.75 -14.74
CA CYS A 49 7.22 7.93 -14.11
C CYS A 49 7.82 6.73 -13.36
N ILE A 50 8.85 6.08 -13.95
CA ILE A 50 9.59 4.98 -13.34
C ILE A 50 10.35 5.44 -12.09
N ARG A 51 11.07 6.57 -12.17
CA ARG A 51 11.80 7.13 -11.02
C ARG A 51 10.87 7.49 -9.86
N LYS A 52 9.64 7.89 -10.16
CA LYS A 52 8.56 8.15 -9.19
C LYS A 52 7.75 6.91 -8.83
N ARG A 53 7.99 5.77 -9.46
CA ARG A 53 7.31 4.48 -9.25
C ARG A 53 5.79 4.59 -9.36
N LEU A 54 5.32 5.35 -10.34
CA LEU A 54 3.89 5.60 -10.52
C LEU A 54 3.20 4.36 -11.15
N PRO A 55 1.94 4.06 -10.78
CA PRO A 55 1.15 3.06 -11.47
C PRO A 55 0.93 3.45 -12.93
N TRP A 56 1.19 2.52 -13.87
CA TRP A 56 1.09 2.79 -15.31
C TRP A 56 -0.28 3.34 -15.71
N SER A 57 -1.36 2.75 -15.20
CA SER A 57 -2.75 3.14 -15.49
C SER A 57 -3.07 4.59 -15.13
N SER A 58 -2.35 5.15 -14.16
CA SER A 58 -2.58 6.50 -13.62
C SER A 58 -1.59 7.56 -14.10
N CYS A 59 -0.53 7.17 -14.82
CA CYS A 59 0.57 8.07 -15.17
C CYS A 59 0.69 8.28 -16.68
N PHE A 60 1.40 9.34 -17.08
CA PHE A 60 1.50 9.74 -18.48
C PHE A 60 2.14 8.65 -19.37
N ALA A 61 2.93 7.74 -18.79
CA ALA A 61 3.53 6.61 -19.50
C ALA A 61 2.51 5.78 -20.32
N ARG A 62 1.24 5.71 -19.89
CA ARG A 62 0.18 4.97 -20.60
C ARG A 62 -0.09 5.42 -22.02
N LYS A 63 0.23 6.68 -22.34
CA LYS A 63 0.06 7.25 -23.69
C LYS A 63 1.27 7.01 -24.59
N VAL A 64 2.40 6.55 -24.04
CA VAL A 64 3.69 6.47 -24.75
C VAL A 64 4.29 5.07 -24.81
N CYS A 65 3.95 4.16 -23.89
CA CYS A 65 4.41 2.78 -23.91
C CYS A 65 3.35 1.80 -23.41
N LYS A 66 3.52 0.51 -23.75
CA LYS A 66 2.65 -0.57 -23.28
C LYS A 66 2.91 -0.85 -21.79
N GLU A 67 1.87 -1.33 -21.11
CA GLU A 67 1.93 -1.65 -19.68
C GLU A 67 3.05 -2.64 -19.34
N GLY A 68 3.20 -3.72 -20.13
CA GLY A 68 4.26 -4.71 -19.96
C GLY A 68 5.66 -4.11 -20.04
N ASP A 69 5.94 -3.35 -21.11
CA ASP A 69 7.23 -2.70 -21.33
C ASP A 69 7.58 -1.74 -20.17
N TYR A 70 6.59 -0.99 -19.70
CA TYR A 70 6.75 -0.07 -18.56
C TYR A 70 7.17 -0.78 -17.28
N TYR A 71 6.47 -1.85 -16.90
CA TYR A 71 6.79 -2.56 -15.66
C TYR A 71 8.08 -3.39 -15.79
N GLU A 72 8.43 -3.88 -16.99
CA GLU A 72 9.75 -4.47 -17.23
C GLU A 72 10.88 -3.47 -17.01
N ASP A 73 10.75 -2.27 -17.57
CA ASP A 73 11.71 -1.19 -17.41
C ASP A 73 11.79 -0.71 -15.94
N LEU A 74 10.64 -0.59 -15.27
CA LEU A 74 10.56 -0.28 -13.84
C LEU A 74 11.31 -1.32 -13.01
N MET A 75 11.05 -2.60 -13.21
CA MET A 75 11.70 -3.67 -12.45
C MET A 75 13.20 -3.75 -12.74
N ARG A 76 13.62 -3.45 -13.99
CA ARG A 76 15.05 -3.32 -14.34
C ARG A 76 15.69 -2.14 -13.62
N TYR A 77 15.04 -0.98 -13.60
CA TYR A 77 15.48 0.20 -12.89
C TYR A 77 15.63 -0.06 -11.39
N LEU A 78 14.61 -0.63 -10.74
CA LEU A 78 14.63 -0.88 -9.30
C LEU A 78 15.75 -1.86 -8.89
N ARG A 79 15.93 -2.97 -9.62
CA ARG A 79 17.02 -3.93 -9.37
C ARG A 79 18.40 -3.28 -9.51
N LYS A 80 18.63 -2.50 -10.57
CA LYS A 80 19.91 -1.84 -10.82
C LYS A 80 20.27 -0.87 -9.69
N ASN A 81 19.26 -0.24 -9.09
CA ASN A 81 19.43 0.69 -7.97
C ASN A 81 19.30 0.01 -6.59
N LEU A 82 19.25 -1.33 -6.53
CA LEU A 82 19.07 -2.12 -5.30
C LEU A 82 17.85 -1.64 -4.47
N ALA A 83 16.83 -1.12 -5.14
CA ALA A 83 15.71 -0.43 -4.51
C ALA A 83 14.73 -1.41 -3.86
N LEU A 84 13.92 -0.89 -2.95
CA LEU A 84 12.85 -1.61 -2.30
C LEU A 84 11.82 -2.13 -3.33
N TYR A 85 11.26 -3.32 -3.08
CA TYR A 85 10.18 -3.87 -3.89
C TYR A 85 8.95 -2.93 -3.89
N PRO A 86 8.32 -2.65 -5.04
CA PRO A 86 7.21 -1.71 -5.14
C PRO A 86 5.88 -2.38 -4.78
N TYR A 87 5.60 -2.56 -3.49
CA TYR A 87 4.42 -3.28 -3.00
C TYR A 87 3.08 -2.69 -3.48
N HIS A 88 2.99 -1.39 -3.64
CA HIS A 88 1.79 -0.72 -4.19
C HIS A 88 1.51 -1.10 -5.65
N LEU A 89 2.49 -1.65 -6.36
CA LEU A 89 2.36 -2.16 -7.73
C LEU A 89 2.32 -3.70 -7.77
N ALA A 90 2.26 -4.36 -6.61
CA ALA A 90 2.31 -5.82 -6.51
C ALA A 90 1.18 -6.50 -7.27
N VAL A 91 0.02 -5.85 -7.44
CA VAL A 91 -1.10 -6.41 -8.20
C VAL A 91 -0.65 -6.80 -9.61
N PHE A 92 -0.08 -5.88 -10.38
CA PHE A 92 0.39 -6.19 -11.72
C PHE A 92 1.63 -7.10 -11.69
N ILE A 93 2.60 -6.78 -10.82
CA ILE A 93 3.91 -7.43 -10.82
C ILE A 93 3.83 -8.90 -10.35
N CYS A 94 3.08 -9.19 -9.30
CA CYS A 94 2.88 -10.57 -8.82
C CYS A 94 1.90 -11.33 -9.73
N ARG A 95 0.76 -10.72 -10.09
CA ARG A 95 -0.31 -11.42 -10.81
C ARG A 95 0.02 -11.66 -12.28
N VAL A 96 0.49 -10.62 -12.97
CA VAL A 96 0.72 -10.64 -14.42
C VAL A 96 2.17 -11.02 -14.73
N MET A 97 3.15 -10.34 -14.14
CA MET A 97 4.57 -10.63 -14.43
C MET A 97 5.11 -11.86 -13.71
N ARG A 98 4.37 -12.43 -12.75
CA ARG A 98 4.79 -13.57 -11.91
C ARG A 98 6.13 -13.30 -11.18
N ILE A 99 6.36 -12.07 -10.74
CA ILE A 99 7.54 -11.69 -9.95
C ILE A 99 7.13 -11.46 -8.49
N SER A 100 7.35 -12.48 -7.66
CA SER A 100 7.16 -12.35 -6.21
C SER A 100 8.24 -11.47 -5.56
N PRO A 101 7.97 -10.87 -4.38
CA PRO A 101 8.98 -10.17 -3.59
C PRO A 101 10.23 -11.02 -3.34
N PHE A 102 10.04 -12.33 -3.08
CA PHE A 102 11.14 -13.28 -2.92
C PHE A 102 12.04 -13.36 -4.15
N ARG A 103 11.45 -13.62 -5.32
CA ARG A 103 12.21 -13.69 -6.58
C ARG A 103 12.93 -12.37 -6.87
N TYR A 104 12.28 -11.24 -6.59
CA TYR A 104 12.87 -9.92 -6.74
C TYR A 104 14.10 -9.73 -5.84
N TYR A 105 14.00 -10.03 -4.54
CA TYR A 105 15.13 -9.83 -3.64
C TYR A 105 16.29 -10.80 -3.90
N CYS A 106 16.01 -12.04 -4.33
CA CYS A 106 17.07 -12.91 -4.84
C CYS A 106 17.79 -12.29 -6.06
N ASP A 107 17.06 -11.67 -6.99
CA ASP A 107 17.65 -10.94 -8.10
C ASP A 107 18.44 -9.68 -7.65
N VAL A 108 17.98 -8.95 -6.62
CA VAL A 108 18.69 -7.79 -6.05
C VAL A 108 20.01 -8.20 -5.40
N LEU A 109 19.99 -9.26 -4.57
CA LEU A 109 21.20 -9.83 -3.96
C LEU A 109 22.18 -10.29 -5.04
N PHE A 110 21.68 -10.96 -6.08
CA PHE A 110 22.50 -11.34 -7.22
C PHE A 110 23.10 -10.14 -7.95
N GLU A 111 22.33 -9.08 -8.19
CA GLU A 111 22.83 -7.88 -8.88
C GLU A 111 23.93 -7.18 -8.06
N ALA A 112 23.80 -7.13 -6.73
CA ALA A 112 24.85 -6.64 -5.84
C ALA A 112 26.13 -7.49 -5.95
N MET A 113 26.02 -8.82 -5.87
CA MET A 113 27.17 -9.73 -6.00
C MET A 113 27.84 -9.65 -7.37
N LYS A 114 27.04 -9.60 -8.44
CA LYS A 114 27.51 -9.52 -9.82
C LYS A 114 28.31 -8.25 -10.09
N ASN A 115 27.92 -7.15 -9.45
CA ASN A 115 28.61 -5.86 -9.53
C ASN A 115 29.66 -5.67 -8.41
N GLU A 116 30.01 -6.75 -7.71
CA GLU A 116 30.97 -6.78 -6.60
C GLU A 116 30.73 -5.74 -5.50
N GLN A 117 29.47 -5.35 -5.31
CA GLN A 117 29.07 -4.40 -4.29
C GLN A 117 28.99 -5.10 -2.93
N PRO A 118 29.48 -4.47 -1.84
CA PRO A 118 29.30 -5.00 -0.49
C PRO A 118 27.81 -5.02 -0.13
N TYR A 119 27.40 -5.88 0.81
CA TYR A 119 26.01 -5.94 1.29
C TYR A 119 25.50 -4.56 1.75
N ASP A 120 26.38 -3.77 2.36
CA ASP A 120 26.07 -2.45 2.91
C ASP A 120 25.77 -1.39 1.81
N SER A 121 25.96 -1.72 0.52
CA SER A 121 25.51 -0.86 -0.58
C SER A 121 24.00 -0.95 -0.81
N ILE A 122 23.35 -1.99 -0.30
CA ILE A 122 21.90 -2.17 -0.41
C ILE A 122 21.26 -1.18 0.57
N PRO A 123 20.36 -0.29 0.11
CA PRO A 123 19.66 0.64 1.00
C PRO A 123 19.01 -0.07 2.19
N ASN A 124 19.07 0.52 3.39
CA ASN A 124 18.64 -0.11 4.64
C ASN A 124 17.28 -0.78 4.57
N PHE A 125 16.28 -0.12 3.98
CA PHE A 125 14.93 -0.68 3.83
C PHE A 125 14.87 -1.86 2.87
N SER A 126 15.60 -1.79 1.76
CA SER A 126 15.75 -2.93 0.85
C SER A 126 16.45 -4.09 1.54
N ALA A 127 17.48 -3.83 2.34
CA ALA A 127 18.23 -4.86 3.06
C ALA A 127 17.40 -5.53 4.15
N ALA A 128 16.66 -4.75 4.94
CA ALA A 128 15.75 -5.26 5.97
C ALA A 128 14.66 -6.14 5.36
N ASP A 129 14.04 -5.70 4.25
CA ASP A 129 13.00 -6.46 3.59
C ASP A 129 13.55 -7.70 2.86
N ALA A 130 14.73 -7.60 2.24
CA ALA A 130 15.43 -8.74 1.65
C ALA A 130 15.77 -9.78 2.72
N LEU A 131 16.27 -9.37 3.88
CA LEU A 131 16.54 -10.27 5.01
C LEU A 131 15.27 -10.98 5.46
N ARG A 132 14.18 -10.24 5.66
CA ARG A 132 12.88 -10.79 6.10
C ARG A 132 12.32 -11.83 5.13
N ILE A 133 12.47 -11.60 3.83
CA ILE A 133 11.87 -12.45 2.79
C ILE A 133 12.78 -13.61 2.37
N THR A 134 14.09 -13.37 2.26
CA THR A 134 15.05 -14.38 1.78
C THR A 134 15.77 -15.10 2.91
N GLY A 135 15.80 -14.52 4.11
CA GLY A 135 16.62 -15.00 5.22
C GLY A 135 18.11 -14.65 5.10
N VAL A 136 18.56 -14.10 3.96
CA VAL A 136 19.99 -13.85 3.69
C VAL A 136 20.49 -12.67 4.51
N ARG A 137 21.30 -12.97 5.51
CA ARG A 137 22.03 -12.00 6.32
C ARG A 137 23.30 -11.52 5.63
N ARG A 138 23.89 -10.45 6.15
CA ARG A 138 25.19 -9.90 5.70
C ARG A 138 26.30 -10.96 5.61
N ASN A 139 26.46 -11.79 6.63
CA ASN A 139 27.51 -12.81 6.66
C ASN A 139 27.26 -13.91 5.60
N GLU A 140 26.02 -14.34 5.45
CA GLU A 140 25.64 -15.34 4.43
C GLU A 140 25.85 -14.79 3.02
N PHE A 141 25.52 -13.52 2.80
CA PHE A 141 25.79 -12.85 1.53
C PHE A 141 27.29 -12.81 1.22
N ILE A 142 28.13 -12.48 2.20
CA ILE A 142 29.61 -12.48 2.04
C ILE A 142 30.11 -13.89 1.73
N ASP A 143 29.60 -14.90 2.42
CA ASP A 143 29.97 -16.31 2.19
C ASP A 143 29.57 -16.77 0.79
N ILE A 144 28.36 -16.44 0.34
CA ILE A 144 27.90 -16.72 -1.02
C ILE A 144 28.79 -16.01 -2.04
N MET A 145 29.08 -14.71 -1.84
CA MET A 145 29.96 -13.94 -2.72
C MET A 145 31.36 -14.56 -2.81
N ASN A 146 31.92 -15.01 -1.69
CA ASN A 146 33.24 -15.65 -1.65
C ASN A 146 33.22 -17.02 -2.35
N LYS A 147 32.18 -17.84 -2.17
CA LYS A 147 31.98 -19.11 -2.89
C LYS A 147 31.81 -18.88 -4.39
N CYS A 148 31.10 -17.82 -4.78
CA CYS A 148 30.94 -17.38 -6.16
C CYS A 148 32.29 -16.97 -6.79
N ARG A 149 33.16 -16.29 -6.02
CA ARG A 149 34.52 -15.90 -6.43
C ARG A 149 35.49 -17.08 -6.53
N SER A 150 35.33 -18.11 -5.71
CA SER A 150 36.22 -19.28 -5.74
C SER A 150 35.94 -20.21 -6.93
N LYS A 151 34.70 -20.25 -7.43
CA LYS A 151 34.29 -21.03 -8.61
C LYS A 151 34.62 -20.38 -9.98
N LYS A 152 35.61 -19.47 -10.03
CA LYS A 152 35.99 -18.67 -11.20
C LYS A 152 36.17 -19.48 -12.49
N ILE A 153 35.11 -19.55 -13.29
CA ILE A 153 35.20 -19.72 -14.75
C ILE A 153 34.81 -18.37 -15.35
N MET A 154 35.84 -17.58 -15.69
CA MET A 154 35.80 -16.45 -16.62
C MET A 154 34.95 -15.22 -16.23
N TRP A 155 35.54 -14.28 -15.46
CA TRP A 155 35.26 -12.82 -15.32
C TRP A 155 33.81 -12.31 -15.18
N LYS A 156 32.80 -13.16 -15.18
CA LYS A 156 31.39 -12.81 -15.07
C LYS A 156 30.73 -13.83 -14.16
N LEU A 157 30.14 -13.36 -13.08
CA LEU A 157 29.34 -14.19 -12.20
C LEU A 157 28.20 -14.80 -13.00
N ASN A 158 28.18 -16.12 -13.16
CA ASN A 158 27.08 -16.80 -13.84
C ASN A 158 25.85 -16.78 -12.92
N LYS A 159 24.72 -16.30 -13.45
CA LYS A 159 23.43 -16.26 -12.74
C LYS A 159 23.01 -17.64 -12.23
N SER A 160 23.39 -18.73 -12.90
CA SER A 160 23.09 -20.09 -12.43
C SER A 160 23.79 -20.44 -11.12
N ILE A 161 25.09 -20.12 -10.99
CA ILE A 161 25.89 -20.44 -9.80
C ILE A 161 25.37 -19.69 -8.58
N ALA A 162 25.05 -18.41 -8.74
CA ALA A 162 24.48 -17.63 -7.64
C ALA A 162 23.06 -18.08 -7.27
N LYS A 163 22.24 -18.49 -8.26
CA LYS A 163 20.91 -19.07 -8.01
C LYS A 163 20.97 -20.38 -7.22
N GLU A 164 22.00 -21.21 -7.40
CA GLU A 164 22.20 -22.43 -6.62
C GLU A 164 22.58 -22.15 -5.16
N LEU A 165 23.25 -21.02 -4.90
CA LEU A 165 23.71 -20.66 -3.56
C LEU A 165 22.74 -19.76 -2.80
N LEU A 166 21.87 -19.05 -3.51
CA LEU A 166 20.75 -18.31 -2.93
C LEU A 166 19.62 -19.25 -2.50
N PRO A 167 18.78 -18.83 -1.56
CA PRO A 167 17.61 -19.61 -1.14
C PRO A 167 16.71 -19.98 -2.32
N ALA A 168 16.19 -21.21 -2.30
CA ALA A 168 15.21 -21.70 -3.29
C ALA A 168 13.77 -21.34 -2.92
N GLU A 169 13.50 -21.15 -1.62
CA GLU A 169 12.19 -20.82 -1.06
C GLU A 169 12.32 -19.58 -0.15
N PRO A 170 11.21 -18.81 0.01
CA PRO A 170 11.19 -17.70 0.95
C PRO A 170 11.40 -18.18 2.39
N ALA A 171 11.99 -17.31 3.20
CA ALA A 171 12.08 -17.52 4.65
C ALA A 171 10.68 -17.56 5.28
N ASP A 172 10.57 -18.20 6.44
CA ASP A 172 9.32 -18.26 7.17
C ASP A 172 8.98 -16.84 7.68
N LEU A 173 7.91 -16.29 7.09
CA LEU A 173 7.43 -14.96 7.38
C LEU A 173 6.38 -15.02 8.49
N ALA A 174 6.48 -14.12 9.47
CA ALA A 174 5.38 -13.85 10.39
C ALA A 174 4.27 -13.13 9.59
N ILE A 175 3.28 -13.89 9.16
CA ILE A 175 2.12 -13.39 8.43
C ILE A 175 1.08 -12.96 9.45
N GLU A 176 0.67 -11.70 9.41
CA GLU A 176 -0.35 -11.21 10.32
C GLU A 176 -1.75 -11.70 9.91
N PRO A 177 -2.64 -11.99 10.88
CA PRO A 177 -3.99 -12.51 10.63
C PRO A 177 -4.83 -11.67 9.65
N TRP A 178 -4.59 -10.36 9.63
CA TRP A 178 -5.37 -9.39 8.87
C TRP A 178 -4.79 -9.11 7.47
N TRP A 179 -3.63 -9.68 7.11
CA TRP A 179 -3.09 -9.52 5.76
C TRP A 179 -3.99 -10.19 4.74
N GLY A 180 -4.24 -9.49 3.63
CA GLY A 180 -4.96 -10.02 2.49
C GLY A 180 -4.10 -11.05 1.75
N VAL A 181 -4.66 -12.21 1.45
CA VAL A 181 -4.08 -13.24 0.59
C VAL A 181 -4.61 -13.03 -0.82
N ARG A 182 -3.71 -12.91 -1.79
CA ARG A 182 -4.08 -12.78 -3.21
C ARG A 182 -3.36 -13.80 -4.05
N PHE A 183 -4.02 -14.25 -5.10
CA PHE A 183 -3.48 -15.19 -6.06
C PHE A 183 -2.86 -14.50 -7.27
N VAL A 184 -1.91 -15.21 -7.84
CA VAL A 184 -1.33 -14.91 -9.14
C VAL A 184 -2.12 -15.58 -10.26
N ASN A 185 -1.84 -15.23 -11.52
CA ASN A 185 -2.40 -15.98 -12.63
C ASN A 185 -1.72 -17.36 -12.71
N PHE A 186 -2.52 -18.43 -12.72
CA PHE A 186 -2.06 -19.81 -12.82
C PHE A 186 -1.97 -20.25 -14.29
N THR A 187 -0.96 -21.08 -14.58
CA THR A 187 -0.97 -21.92 -15.78
C THR A 187 -1.91 -23.12 -15.58
N LEU A 188 -2.36 -23.74 -16.68
CA LEU A 188 -3.18 -24.95 -16.61
C LEU A 188 -2.49 -26.09 -15.86
N GLU A 189 -1.16 -26.18 -15.92
CA GLU A 189 -0.39 -27.21 -15.22
C GLU A 189 -0.29 -26.95 -13.71
N GLU A 190 -0.11 -25.69 -13.30
CA GLU A 190 -0.12 -25.31 -11.88
C GLU A 190 -1.50 -25.55 -11.27
N PHE A 191 -2.56 -25.20 -11.99
CA PHE A 191 -3.94 -25.40 -11.54
C PHE A 191 -4.26 -26.89 -11.30
N LYS A 192 -3.79 -27.77 -12.20
CA LYS A 192 -3.99 -29.24 -12.06
C LYS A 192 -3.23 -29.87 -10.90
N LYS A 193 -2.24 -29.18 -10.33
CA LYS A 193 -1.40 -29.69 -9.22
C LYS A 193 -1.87 -29.21 -7.85
N LEU A 194 -2.95 -28.42 -7.79
CA LEU A 194 -3.52 -27.94 -6.54
C LEU A 194 -4.18 -29.08 -5.78
N SER A 195 -4.07 -29.06 -4.45
CA SER A 195 -4.89 -29.93 -3.60
C SER A 195 -6.34 -29.44 -3.56
N GLU A 196 -7.23 -30.27 -3.01
CA GLU A 196 -8.62 -29.87 -2.77
C GLU A 196 -8.71 -28.65 -1.84
N ASP A 197 -7.92 -28.64 -0.76
CA ASP A 197 -7.86 -27.51 0.18
C ASP A 197 -7.34 -26.22 -0.47
N GLU A 198 -6.33 -26.33 -1.33
CA GLU A 198 -5.77 -25.19 -2.07
C GLU A 198 -6.78 -24.63 -3.08
N THR A 199 -7.52 -25.52 -3.75
CA THR A 199 -8.57 -25.14 -4.70
C THR A 199 -9.72 -24.46 -3.97
N SER A 200 -10.12 -24.97 -2.80
CA SER A 200 -11.13 -24.35 -1.94
C SER A 200 -10.72 -22.95 -1.48
N ALA A 201 -9.45 -22.77 -1.06
CA ALA A 201 -8.92 -21.45 -0.69
C ALA A 201 -8.95 -20.46 -1.87
N ILE A 202 -8.65 -20.92 -3.09
CA ILE A 202 -8.73 -20.09 -4.31
C ILE A 202 -10.16 -19.68 -4.62
N ASP A 203 -11.09 -20.63 -4.56
CA ASP A 203 -12.50 -20.40 -4.82
C ASP A 203 -13.10 -19.41 -3.82
N LYS A 204 -12.76 -19.52 -2.55
CA LYS A 204 -13.20 -18.59 -1.49
C LYS A 204 -12.83 -17.15 -1.79
N ILE A 205 -11.58 -16.90 -2.20
CA ILE A 205 -11.13 -15.54 -2.56
C ILE A 205 -11.81 -15.05 -3.85
N CYS A 206 -12.00 -15.93 -4.84
CA CYS A 206 -12.56 -15.53 -6.14
C CYS A 206 -14.07 -15.29 -6.10
N LYS A 207 -14.82 -16.03 -5.26
CA LYS A 207 -16.28 -16.04 -5.26
C LYS A 207 -16.89 -15.26 -4.11
N GLU A 208 -16.26 -15.29 -2.93
CA GLU A 208 -16.81 -14.69 -1.71
C GLU A 208 -16.17 -13.33 -1.39
N GLU A 209 -15.19 -12.88 -2.17
CA GLU A 209 -14.36 -11.67 -1.93
C GLU A 209 -13.65 -11.65 -0.56
N VAL A 210 -13.68 -12.77 0.15
CA VAL A 210 -13.02 -12.97 1.43
C VAL A 210 -11.53 -13.24 1.21
N ASN A 211 -10.66 -12.34 1.65
CA ASN A 211 -9.22 -12.48 1.40
C ASN A 211 -8.33 -12.37 2.66
N SER A 212 -8.89 -12.24 3.87
CA SER A 212 -8.06 -12.11 5.08
C SER A 212 -7.38 -13.43 5.46
N TYR A 213 -6.08 -13.41 5.79
CA TYR A 213 -5.27 -14.59 6.11
C TYR A 213 -5.88 -15.46 7.22
N VAL A 214 -6.49 -14.84 8.24
CA VAL A 214 -7.14 -15.54 9.37
C VAL A 214 -8.26 -16.51 8.95
N LEU A 215 -8.78 -16.36 7.74
CA LEU A 215 -9.93 -17.13 7.22
C LEU A 215 -9.49 -18.37 6.42
N PHE A 216 -8.19 -18.65 6.37
CA PHE A 216 -7.58 -19.76 5.66
C PHE A 216 -6.73 -20.62 6.60
N ASP A 217 -6.51 -21.88 6.21
CA ASP A 217 -5.54 -22.73 6.89
C ASP A 217 -4.10 -22.17 6.67
N PRO A 218 -3.36 -21.90 7.76
CA PRO A 218 -1.98 -21.42 7.70
C PRO A 218 -1.04 -22.30 6.87
N GLU A 219 -1.19 -23.63 6.92
CA GLU A 219 -0.32 -24.56 6.19
C GLU A 219 -0.58 -24.49 4.69
N VAL A 220 -1.85 -24.41 4.28
CA VAL A 220 -2.27 -24.29 2.89
C VAL A 220 -1.72 -23.01 2.28
N VAL A 221 -1.94 -21.86 2.92
CA VAL A 221 -1.45 -20.57 2.43
C VAL A 221 0.08 -20.51 2.43
N ARG A 222 0.75 -21.09 3.44
CA ARG A 222 2.21 -21.15 3.48
C ARG A 222 2.77 -22.00 2.33
N GLY A 223 2.15 -23.14 2.03
CA GLY A 223 2.51 -23.99 0.90
C GLY A 223 2.35 -23.28 -0.45
N LEU A 224 1.25 -22.56 -0.63
CA LEU A 224 1.03 -21.71 -1.80
C LEU A 224 2.04 -20.56 -1.89
N TYR A 225 2.39 -19.94 -0.76
CA TYR A 225 3.34 -18.82 -0.71
C TYR A 225 4.76 -19.28 -1.07
N LYS A 226 5.21 -20.41 -0.52
CA LYS A 226 6.52 -21.00 -0.84
C LYS A 226 6.66 -21.33 -2.33
N ARG A 227 5.57 -21.75 -2.97
CA ARG A 227 5.50 -22.00 -4.42
C ARG A 227 5.28 -20.74 -5.27
N GLY A 228 5.15 -19.55 -4.65
CA GLY A 228 4.93 -18.29 -5.35
C GLY A 228 3.56 -18.21 -6.04
N MET A 229 2.57 -18.95 -5.54
CA MET A 229 1.19 -18.97 -6.05
C MET A 229 0.32 -17.88 -5.40
N VAL A 230 0.67 -17.46 -4.19
CA VAL A 230 0.07 -16.33 -3.49
C VAL A 230 1.08 -15.25 -3.18
N TYR A 231 0.58 -14.04 -3.01
CA TYR A 231 1.27 -12.93 -2.38
C TYR A 231 0.34 -12.27 -1.37
N PHE A 232 0.93 -11.72 -0.32
CA PHE A 232 0.17 -10.96 0.67
C PHE A 232 0.01 -9.53 0.18
N ASP A 233 -1.19 -8.98 0.30
CA ASP A 233 -1.44 -7.54 0.26
C ASP A 233 -1.93 -7.04 1.61
N VAL A 234 -1.66 -5.78 1.90
CA VAL A 234 -2.06 -5.15 3.15
C VAL A 234 -3.28 -4.31 2.80
N LEU A 235 -4.47 -4.79 3.21
CA LEU A 235 -5.74 -4.13 2.87
C LEU A 235 -5.84 -2.83 3.67
N PHE A 236 -5.86 -1.70 2.97
CA PHE A 236 -6.11 -0.39 3.56
C PHE A 236 -7.49 0.10 3.13
N ILE A 237 -8.44 0.10 4.06
CA ILE A 237 -9.69 0.85 3.91
C ILE A 237 -9.36 2.29 4.28
N LEU A 238 -8.94 3.08 3.30
CA LEU A 238 -8.68 4.50 3.52
C LEU A 238 -10.03 5.24 3.57
N MET A 239 -10.44 5.72 4.75
CA MET A 239 -11.36 6.85 4.78
C MET A 239 -10.62 8.07 4.24
N ILE A 240 -11.10 8.55 3.10
CA ILE A 240 -10.65 9.77 2.43
C ILE A 240 -10.87 10.95 3.38
N VAL A 241 -9.82 11.48 4.00
CA VAL A 241 -9.93 12.74 4.77
C VAL A 241 -8.83 13.77 4.46
N LEU A 242 -7.77 13.48 3.70
CA LEU A 242 -6.61 14.41 3.67
C LEU A 242 -6.01 14.79 2.31
N GLU A 243 -6.69 14.63 1.17
CA GLU A 243 -6.11 14.96 -0.15
C GLU A 243 -4.71 14.33 -0.41
N ALA A 244 -4.35 13.29 0.34
CA ALA A 244 -3.09 12.59 0.18
C ALA A 244 -3.18 11.65 -1.03
N ASP A 245 -2.06 11.49 -1.76
CA ASP A 245 -1.96 10.50 -2.82
C ASP A 245 -2.16 9.10 -2.23
N LEU A 246 -3.37 8.56 -2.41
CA LEU A 246 -3.84 7.26 -1.90
C LEU A 246 -2.78 6.16 -2.13
N TYR A 247 -2.08 6.19 -3.26
CA TYR A 247 -1.07 5.18 -3.59
C TYR A 247 0.20 5.32 -2.74
N GLN A 248 0.63 6.54 -2.43
CA GLN A 248 1.79 6.76 -1.58
C GLN A 248 1.51 6.36 -0.14
N LEU A 249 0.30 6.65 0.34
CA LEU A 249 -0.13 6.25 1.68
C LEU A 249 -0.28 4.73 1.79
N GLN A 250 -0.91 4.08 0.81
CA GLN A 250 -0.99 2.62 0.73
C GLN A 250 0.40 1.99 0.66
N ALA A 251 1.33 2.57 -0.11
CA ALA A 251 2.72 2.09 -0.19
C ALA A 251 3.44 2.20 1.16
N ALA A 252 3.34 3.36 1.81
CA ALA A 252 4.00 3.63 3.10
C ALA A 252 3.46 2.73 4.21
N ALA A 253 2.14 2.55 4.26
CA ALA A 253 1.49 1.73 5.26
C ALA A 253 1.74 0.24 5.02
N SER A 254 1.62 -0.25 3.78
CA SER A 254 1.97 -1.63 3.40
C SER A 254 3.41 -1.95 3.75
N PHE A 255 4.30 -0.97 3.56
CA PHE A 255 5.70 -1.06 3.93
C PHE A 255 5.90 -1.13 5.46
N ALA A 256 5.31 -0.22 6.24
CA ALA A 256 5.44 -0.19 7.69
C ALA A 256 4.95 -1.47 8.37
N CYS A 257 3.79 -1.99 7.96
CA CYS A 257 3.23 -3.23 8.50
C CYS A 257 4.12 -4.44 8.16
N ARG A 258 4.67 -4.50 6.94
CA ARG A 258 5.53 -5.61 6.52
C ARG A 258 6.88 -5.62 7.22
N LEU A 259 7.42 -4.45 7.55
CA LEU A 259 8.64 -4.33 8.34
C LEU A 259 8.43 -4.60 9.84
N GLY A 260 7.20 -4.90 10.27
CA GLY A 260 6.88 -5.16 11.67
C GLY A 260 6.94 -3.90 12.54
N TRP A 261 6.86 -2.71 11.93
CA TRP A 261 6.79 -1.45 12.67
C TRP A 261 5.39 -1.25 13.24
N ASP A 262 4.38 -1.72 12.52
CA ASP A 262 3.00 -1.76 12.97
C ASP A 262 2.59 -3.22 13.27
N VAL A 263 2.22 -3.50 14.52
CA VAL A 263 1.83 -4.83 15.02
C VAL A 263 0.57 -4.62 15.87
N LYS A 264 -0.47 -5.40 15.58
CA LYS A 264 -1.70 -5.42 16.36
C LYS A 264 -1.40 -6.01 17.74
N LEU A 265 -1.68 -5.25 18.80
CA LEU A 265 -1.74 -5.77 20.16
C LEU A 265 -3.02 -6.64 20.26
N LEU A 266 -2.90 -7.91 19.89
CA LEU A 266 -3.88 -8.92 20.28
C LEU A 266 -3.70 -9.17 21.77
N ASP A 267 -4.66 -8.71 22.57
CA ASP A 267 -4.71 -9.00 23.99
C ASP A 267 -4.96 -10.51 24.15
N THR A 268 -3.88 -11.27 24.28
CA THR A 268 -3.88 -12.75 24.26
C THR A 268 -4.60 -13.31 25.50
N ASP A 269 -4.82 -12.48 26.51
CA ASP A 269 -5.50 -12.85 27.76
C ASP A 269 -7.02 -13.02 27.63
N PHE A 270 -7.64 -12.53 26.55
CA PHE A 270 -9.08 -12.74 26.31
C PHE A 270 -9.38 -14.16 25.78
N VAL A 271 -8.49 -14.73 24.97
CA VAL A 271 -8.68 -16.08 24.37
C VAL A 271 -8.43 -17.19 25.38
N LEU A 272 -7.54 -16.98 26.36
CA LEU A 272 -7.18 -18.02 27.34
C LEU A 272 -8.20 -18.21 28.47
N ARG A 273 -9.07 -17.23 28.72
CA ARG A 273 -10.09 -17.32 29.79
C ARG A 273 -11.30 -18.19 29.43
N ASP A 274 -11.48 -18.55 28.16
CA ASP A 274 -12.58 -19.43 27.73
C ASP A 274 -12.22 -20.93 27.78
N SER A 275 -11.07 -21.26 28.38
CA SER A 275 -10.59 -22.64 28.52
C SER A 275 -10.55 -23.09 29.98
N SER A 276 -11.73 -23.38 30.55
CA SER A 276 -11.89 -24.11 31.82
C SER A 276 -13.18 -24.97 31.80
N THR A 277 -13.09 -26.10 31.07
CA THR A 277 -13.73 -27.44 31.15
C THR A 277 -14.88 -27.77 32.14
N PRO A 278 -15.64 -28.91 32.02
CA PRO A 278 -15.74 -29.95 30.95
C PRO A 278 -17.17 -30.47 30.57
N ALA A 279 -17.25 -31.16 29.42
CA ALA A 279 -18.16 -32.24 28.96
C ALA A 279 -19.54 -32.54 29.63
N LEU A 280 -20.64 -32.57 28.83
CA LEU A 280 -21.46 -33.78 28.53
C LEU A 280 -22.63 -33.51 27.53
N SER A 281 -22.78 -34.42 26.55
CA SER A 281 -24.01 -34.97 25.91
C SER A 281 -25.08 -34.12 25.18
N ASN A 282 -25.17 -34.40 23.87
CA ASN A 282 -26.35 -34.76 23.04
C ASN A 282 -27.59 -33.85 22.84
N ASN A 283 -27.87 -33.68 21.55
CA ASN A 283 -29.16 -33.63 20.83
C ASN A 283 -29.97 -32.32 20.74
N ILE A 284 -29.95 -31.79 19.51
CA ILE A 284 -31.09 -31.37 18.65
C ILE A 284 -32.28 -30.71 19.37
N LEU A 285 -32.39 -29.37 19.23
CA LEU A 285 -33.47 -28.70 18.50
C LEU A 285 -33.17 -27.19 18.41
N SER A 286 -33.62 -26.62 17.30
CA SER A 286 -33.50 -25.23 16.83
C SER A 286 -33.71 -24.16 17.90
N ASP A 287 -32.89 -23.11 17.86
CA ASP A 287 -33.37 -21.74 17.71
C ASP A 287 -32.21 -20.81 17.32
N GLU A 288 -32.56 -19.87 16.44
CA GLU A 288 -31.70 -18.86 15.82
C GLU A 288 -31.03 -17.98 16.88
N VAL A 289 -29.70 -17.96 16.91
CA VAL A 289 -28.95 -16.84 17.47
C VAL A 289 -27.75 -16.57 16.57
N GLU A 290 -27.91 -15.59 15.68
CA GLU A 290 -26.79 -14.83 15.12
C GLU A 290 -25.97 -14.25 16.27
N SER A 291 -24.92 -14.97 16.66
CA SER A 291 -23.84 -14.40 17.45
C SER A 291 -23.09 -13.43 16.55
N SER A 292 -23.53 -12.17 16.55
CA SER A 292 -22.77 -11.02 16.07
C SER A 292 -21.40 -10.99 16.78
N ARG A 293 -20.41 -11.65 16.19
CA ARG A 293 -19.02 -11.31 16.43
C ARG A 293 -18.85 -9.92 15.86
N THR A 294 -18.96 -8.90 16.70
CA THR A 294 -18.53 -7.55 16.34
C THR A 294 -17.06 -7.67 15.95
N GLU A 295 -16.78 -7.72 14.65
CA GLU A 295 -15.42 -7.64 14.13
C GLU A 295 -14.84 -6.34 14.67
N MET A 296 -13.95 -6.42 15.66
CA MET A 296 -13.25 -5.24 16.14
C MET A 296 -12.38 -4.73 15.00
N ALA A 297 -12.85 -3.68 14.33
CA ALA A 297 -12.08 -2.91 13.38
C ALA A 297 -11.08 -2.03 14.16
N TYR A 298 -9.79 -2.20 13.89
CA TYR A 298 -8.73 -1.38 14.47
C TYR A 298 -8.37 -0.31 13.47
N VAL A 299 -8.42 0.95 13.90
CA VAL A 299 -8.09 2.09 13.03
C VAL A 299 -6.69 2.57 13.37
N GLY A 300 -5.79 2.52 12.40
CA GLY A 300 -4.45 3.08 12.51
C GLY A 300 -4.41 4.47 11.88
N PHE A 301 -3.87 5.44 12.62
CA PHE A 301 -3.64 6.80 12.11
C PHE A 301 -2.17 7.01 11.79
N ILE A 302 -1.87 7.33 10.53
CA ILE A 302 -0.51 7.56 10.05
C ILE A 302 -0.30 9.05 9.87
N VAL A 303 0.76 9.56 10.48
CA VAL A 303 1.21 10.94 10.33
C VAL A 303 2.55 11.00 9.60
N ASP A 304 2.79 12.11 8.93
CA ASP A 304 4.10 12.37 8.33
C ASP A 304 5.13 12.84 9.39
N ALA A 305 6.38 13.00 8.96
CA ALA A 305 7.44 13.49 9.84
C ALA A 305 7.23 14.97 10.26
N ASN A 306 6.42 15.73 9.53
CA ASN A 306 6.16 17.13 9.85
C ASN A 306 5.29 17.24 11.09
N VAL A 307 4.24 16.43 11.24
CA VAL A 307 3.41 16.39 12.46
C VAL A 307 4.28 16.08 13.68
N THR A 308 5.16 15.08 13.60
CA THR A 308 6.10 14.76 14.70
C THR A 308 7.02 15.94 15.02
N SER A 309 7.50 16.66 14.01
CA SER A 309 8.33 17.86 14.21
C SER A 309 7.57 19.01 14.87
N TYR A 310 6.28 19.18 14.56
CA TYR A 310 5.43 20.19 15.17
C TYR A 310 5.16 19.87 16.63
N LEU A 311 4.85 18.60 16.95
CA LEU A 311 4.61 18.15 18.33
C LEU A 311 5.88 18.22 19.21
N MET A 312 7.08 18.13 18.61
CA MET A 312 8.36 18.33 19.28
C MET A 312 8.64 19.78 19.69
N MET A 313 7.88 20.76 19.17
CA MET A 313 8.05 22.16 19.54
C MET A 313 7.55 22.40 20.95
N GLY A 314 8.48 22.45 21.91
CA GLY A 314 8.18 22.67 23.33
C GLY A 314 7.44 23.99 23.64
N SER A 315 7.32 24.89 22.66
CA SER A 315 6.53 26.13 22.76
C SER A 315 5.01 25.93 22.62
N LEU A 316 4.54 24.79 22.11
CA LEU A 316 3.10 24.49 22.01
C LEU A 316 2.56 23.94 23.34
N SER A 317 3.11 22.82 23.78
CA SER A 317 2.82 22.23 25.09
C SER A 317 3.99 21.33 25.53
N PRO A 318 4.39 21.36 26.81
CA PRO A 318 5.43 20.48 27.32
C PRO A 318 5.05 18.99 27.28
N GLY A 319 3.75 18.66 27.34
CA GLY A 319 3.26 17.28 27.29
C GLY A 319 3.43 16.63 25.91
N LEU A 320 3.19 17.38 24.83
CA LEU A 320 3.28 16.87 23.45
C LEU A 320 4.68 16.38 23.06
N LYS A 321 5.73 16.91 23.70
CA LYS A 321 7.11 16.52 23.43
C LYS A 321 7.36 15.04 23.74
N SER A 322 6.80 14.49 24.81
CA SER A 322 7.01 13.09 25.18
C SER A 322 6.42 12.16 24.11
N HIS A 323 5.18 12.42 23.70
CA HIS A 323 4.49 11.69 22.64
C HIS A 323 5.22 11.79 21.31
N ALA A 324 5.74 12.96 20.96
CA ALA A 324 6.48 13.17 19.73
C ALA A 324 7.84 12.44 19.71
N VAL A 325 8.55 12.41 20.85
CA VAL A 325 9.78 11.62 21.01
C VAL A 325 9.47 10.13 20.85
N THR A 326 8.42 9.63 21.51
CA THR A 326 8.00 8.24 21.35
C THR A 326 7.64 7.92 19.90
N LEU A 327 6.90 8.79 19.23
CA LEU A 327 6.55 8.61 17.82
C LEU A 327 7.80 8.63 16.92
N TYR A 328 8.81 9.45 17.23
CA TYR A 328 10.06 9.51 16.49
C TYR A 328 10.98 8.29 16.72
N GLU A 329 11.15 7.87 17.97
CA GLU A 329 12.06 6.79 18.36
C GLU A 329 11.45 5.40 18.14
N ALA A 330 10.19 5.22 18.55
CA ALA A 330 9.48 3.94 18.44
C ALA A 330 8.73 3.79 17.12
N GLY A 331 8.53 4.88 16.37
CA GLY A 331 7.81 4.88 15.09
C GLY A 331 6.30 4.73 15.21
N LYS A 332 5.74 4.67 16.43
CA LYS A 332 4.31 4.49 16.70
C LYS A 332 3.89 4.99 18.08
N LEU A 333 2.59 5.22 18.24
CA LEU A 333 1.92 5.43 19.52
C LEU A 333 0.84 4.36 19.71
N GLY A 334 0.82 3.72 20.89
CA GLY A 334 -0.20 2.73 21.22
C GLY A 334 -1.52 3.37 21.66
N ASP A 335 -2.59 2.60 21.64
CA ASP A 335 -3.96 3.02 22.03
C ASP A 335 -4.01 3.67 23.43
N SER A 336 -3.27 3.11 24.38
CA SER A 336 -3.15 3.64 25.75
C SER A 336 -2.65 5.09 25.81
N CYS A 337 -1.88 5.53 24.81
CA CYS A 337 -1.31 6.87 24.76
C CYS A 337 -2.22 7.88 24.03
N ILE A 338 -3.29 7.44 23.35
CA ILE A 338 -4.14 8.31 22.54
C ILE A 338 -4.95 9.24 23.43
N ALA A 339 -5.50 8.75 24.54
CA ALA A 339 -6.25 9.57 25.50
C ALA A 339 -5.37 10.67 26.12
N ASP A 340 -4.15 10.32 26.51
CA ASP A 340 -3.17 11.28 27.06
C ASP A 340 -2.76 12.32 26.00
N LEU A 341 -2.51 11.89 24.76
CA LEU A 341 -2.23 12.78 23.64
C LEU A 341 -3.40 13.74 23.38
N CYS A 342 -4.65 13.27 23.39
CA CYS A 342 -5.83 14.12 23.25
C CYS A 342 -5.93 15.16 24.38
N ASN A 343 -5.65 14.77 25.62
CA ASN A 343 -5.63 15.69 26.77
C ASN A 343 -4.54 16.76 26.62
N ASP A 344 -3.35 16.37 26.19
CA ASP A 344 -2.24 17.31 25.95
C ASP A 344 -2.52 18.24 24.76
N LEU A 345 -3.18 17.76 23.72
CA LEU A 345 -3.64 18.58 22.61
C LEU A 345 -4.79 19.53 23.03
N ALA A 346 -5.66 19.10 23.94
CA ALA A 346 -6.71 19.96 24.51
C ALA A 346 -6.13 21.13 25.29
N SER A 347 -4.94 20.96 25.90
CA SER A 347 -4.21 22.05 26.57
C SER A 347 -3.82 23.22 25.65
N LEU A 348 -3.96 23.06 24.33
CA LEU A 348 -3.73 24.11 23.35
C LEU A 348 -4.97 25.01 23.17
N GLU A 349 -6.16 24.56 23.57
CA GLU A 349 -7.39 25.35 23.44
C GLU A 349 -7.32 26.65 24.25
N GLY A 350 -7.79 27.73 23.64
CA GLY A 350 -7.80 29.06 24.25
C GLY A 350 -6.44 29.76 24.32
N LYS A 351 -5.33 29.10 23.95
CA LYS A 351 -4.03 29.76 23.82
C LYS A 351 -3.97 30.57 22.52
N ARG A 352 -3.48 31.80 22.61
CA ARG A 352 -3.20 32.64 21.44
C ARG A 352 -1.77 32.40 20.97
N PHE A 353 -1.64 31.99 19.73
CA PHE A 353 -0.37 31.79 19.05
C PHE A 353 -0.24 32.82 17.91
N GLU A 354 0.96 33.32 17.67
CA GLU A 354 1.25 34.29 16.61
C GLU A 354 2.17 33.69 15.55
N GLY A 355 2.00 34.13 14.30
CA GLY A 355 2.84 33.70 13.17
C GLY A 355 2.75 32.20 12.89
N VAL A 356 3.89 31.57 12.61
CA VAL A 356 3.98 30.15 12.22
C VAL A 356 3.48 29.20 13.32
N LEU A 357 3.57 29.59 14.60
CA LEU A 357 3.04 28.78 15.70
C LEU A 357 1.52 28.61 15.63
N HIS A 358 0.80 29.57 15.04
CA HIS A 358 -0.64 29.46 14.86
C HIS A 358 -1.01 28.36 13.87
N GLU A 359 -0.23 28.21 12.80
CA GLU A 359 -0.40 27.14 11.82
C GLU A 359 -0.16 25.76 12.45
N PHE A 360 0.88 25.63 13.28
CA PHE A 360 1.15 24.39 14.02
C PHE A 360 0.05 24.07 15.04
N ALA A 361 -0.49 25.08 15.72
CA ALA A 361 -1.62 24.90 16.61
C ALA A 361 -2.86 24.40 15.85
N ASN A 362 -3.14 24.95 14.65
CA ASN A 362 -4.23 24.47 13.79
C ASN A 362 -4.07 22.99 13.41
N HIS A 363 -2.86 22.57 13.04
CA HIS A 363 -2.57 21.15 12.79
C HIS A 363 -2.77 20.27 14.03
N ALA A 364 -2.37 20.74 15.21
CA ALA A 364 -2.58 20.04 16.47
C ALA A 364 -4.06 19.93 16.85
N PHE A 365 -4.88 20.95 16.56
CA PHE A 365 -6.33 20.88 16.73
C PHE A 365 -6.98 19.88 15.78
N SER A 366 -6.61 19.90 14.49
CA SER A 366 -7.11 18.90 13.53
C SER A 366 -6.73 17.48 13.93
N LEU A 367 -5.50 17.28 14.43
CA LEU A 367 -5.04 16.01 14.98
C LEU A 367 -5.93 15.55 16.13
N ARG A 368 -6.22 16.43 17.09
CA ARG A 368 -7.10 16.10 18.22
C ARG A 368 -8.51 15.72 17.78
N CYS A 369 -9.15 16.53 16.95
CA CYS A 369 -10.50 16.23 16.47
C CYS A 369 -10.57 14.86 15.77
N PHE A 370 -9.52 14.51 15.02
CA PHE A 370 -9.43 13.21 14.39
C PHE A 370 -9.28 12.08 15.42
N LEU A 371 -8.37 12.22 16.38
CA LEU A 371 -8.15 11.21 17.43
C LEU A 371 -9.39 11.03 18.33
N GLU A 372 -10.10 12.11 18.66
CA GLU A 372 -11.37 12.05 19.41
C GLU A 372 -12.46 11.35 18.61
N CYS A 373 -12.54 11.59 17.29
CA CYS A 373 -13.45 10.88 16.39
C CYS A 373 -13.12 9.37 16.32
N LEU A 374 -11.83 9.02 16.33
CA LEU A 374 -11.40 7.62 16.41
C LEU A 374 -11.82 6.98 17.74
N LEU A 375 -11.62 7.67 18.86
CA LEU A 375 -12.02 7.20 20.19
C LEU A 375 -13.55 7.05 20.33
N SER A 376 -14.34 7.89 19.65
CA SER A 376 -15.81 7.82 19.67
C SER A 376 -16.41 6.83 18.67
N GLY A 377 -15.57 6.10 17.91
CA GLY A 377 -16.04 5.18 16.88
C GLY A 377 -16.75 5.87 15.71
N GLY A 378 -16.47 7.15 15.46
CA GLY A 378 -17.03 7.90 14.33
C GLY A 378 -18.47 8.41 14.52
N THR A 379 -19.02 8.35 15.73
CA THR A 379 -20.32 8.96 16.06
C THR A 379 -20.10 10.24 16.85
N SER A 380 -20.56 11.38 16.35
CA SER A 380 -20.58 12.62 17.12
C SER A 380 -21.79 12.62 18.05
N ASN A 381 -21.55 12.64 19.37
CA ASN A 381 -22.59 13.00 20.34
C ASN A 381 -22.81 14.52 20.33
N GLU A 382 -23.28 15.07 19.22
CA GLU A 382 -23.89 16.41 19.22
C GLU A 382 -25.40 16.26 19.40
N THR A 383 -25.81 15.94 20.62
CA THR A 383 -27.20 16.14 21.07
C THR A 383 -27.23 16.60 22.51
N SER A 384 -26.49 17.66 22.81
CA SER A 384 -26.72 18.48 23.99
C SER A 384 -26.26 19.89 23.68
N ASN A 385 -27.22 20.74 23.31
CA ASN A 385 -27.25 22.21 23.47
C ASN A 385 -27.96 22.94 22.33
N LEU A 386 -29.20 22.55 21.95
CA LEU A 386 -30.15 23.46 21.28
C LEU A 386 -31.59 23.05 21.65
N THR A 387 -31.95 23.19 22.94
CA THR A 387 -33.36 23.27 23.38
C THR A 387 -33.54 24.48 24.28
N SER A 388 -33.37 25.65 23.68
CA SER A 388 -33.98 26.88 24.18
C SER A 388 -34.14 27.82 22.99
N GLU A 389 -35.38 28.25 22.78
CA GLU A 389 -35.83 29.25 21.79
C GLU A 389 -36.35 28.69 20.45
N ALA A 390 -37.40 27.87 20.53
CA ALA A 390 -38.49 27.99 19.58
C ALA A 390 -39.60 28.81 20.24
N ASN A 391 -39.84 30.05 19.77
CA ASN A 391 -41.18 30.62 19.58
C ASN A 391 -41.13 32.03 18.97
N ASN A 392 -42.00 32.22 17.97
CA ASN A 392 -42.52 33.47 17.42
C ASN A 392 -41.71 34.14 16.29
N GLN A 393 -42.09 33.90 15.03
CA GLN A 393 -43.00 34.79 14.28
C GLN A 393 -43.17 34.33 12.82
N GLU A 394 -44.42 34.11 12.42
CA GLU A 394 -44.89 34.09 11.03
C GLU A 394 -44.68 35.46 10.37
N SER A 395 -44.31 35.51 9.08
CA SER A 395 -45.24 35.89 8.00
C SER A 395 -44.53 36.20 6.67
N SER A 396 -45.09 35.63 5.60
CA SER A 396 -45.28 36.18 4.23
C SER A 396 -44.08 36.67 3.41
N MET A 397 -43.89 36.12 2.21
CA MET A 397 -44.54 36.65 0.99
C MET A 397 -44.27 35.74 -0.22
N GLN A 398 -45.26 35.74 -1.09
CA GLN A 398 -45.52 34.85 -2.22
C GLN A 398 -45.03 35.46 -3.55
N ASP A 399 -45.19 34.69 -4.63
CA ASP A 399 -45.24 35.06 -6.06
C ASP A 399 -43.94 34.91 -6.87
N ASP A 400 -43.90 34.37 -8.09
CA ASP A 400 -44.76 33.45 -8.88
C ASP A 400 -44.01 33.18 -10.22
N LEU A 401 -44.54 32.24 -11.03
CA LEU A 401 -44.18 31.90 -12.44
C LEU A 401 -42.95 30.99 -12.68
N ASP A 402 -43.05 29.66 -12.90
CA ASP A 402 -43.79 28.86 -13.91
C ASP A 402 -43.28 29.14 -15.35
N THR A 403 -42.92 28.21 -16.24
CA THR A 403 -43.33 26.83 -16.58
C THR A 403 -42.18 26.27 -17.49
N THR A 404 -41.77 24.99 -17.53
CA THR A 404 -42.47 23.82 -18.10
C THR A 404 -41.75 22.51 -17.81
N SER A 405 -42.57 21.48 -17.65
CA SER A 405 -42.37 20.09 -17.31
C SER A 405 -41.50 19.24 -18.24
N THR A 406 -40.88 18.20 -17.68
CA THR A 406 -41.20 16.80 -18.04
C THR A 406 -40.80 15.83 -16.93
N LYS A 407 -41.76 14.99 -16.52
CA LYS A 407 -41.55 13.78 -15.73
C LYS A 407 -40.73 12.79 -16.55
N GLU A 408 -39.74 12.12 -15.94
CA GLU A 408 -39.46 10.72 -16.25
C GLU A 408 -38.79 10.05 -15.04
N ASN A 409 -39.47 9.04 -14.49
CA ASN A 409 -38.88 7.98 -13.70
C ASN A 409 -37.97 7.15 -14.63
N LYS A 410 -36.79 6.74 -14.14
CA LYS A 410 -36.05 5.53 -14.54
C LYS A 410 -35.07 5.24 -13.41
N GLU A 411 -35.34 4.24 -12.59
CA GLU A 411 -34.94 2.85 -12.83
C GLU A 411 -33.43 2.68 -13.04
N ASN A 412 -32.92 1.98 -12.03
CA ASN A 412 -31.59 1.50 -11.78
C ASN A 412 -31.28 0.38 -12.78
N ASP A 413 -30.30 0.57 -13.67
CA ASP A 413 -29.63 -0.53 -14.39
C ASP A 413 -28.36 -0.02 -15.05
N GLY A 414 -27.20 -0.58 -14.67
CA GLY A 414 -25.95 -0.13 -15.28
C GLY A 414 -24.62 -0.64 -14.73
N VAL A 415 -24.54 -1.82 -14.08
CA VAL A 415 -23.25 -2.50 -13.86
C VAL A 415 -23.43 -4.00 -14.00
N HIS A 416 -23.53 -4.50 -15.23
CA HIS A 416 -23.49 -5.95 -15.49
C HIS A 416 -22.71 -6.37 -16.75
N ASN A 417 -21.85 -5.51 -17.29
CA ASN A 417 -21.04 -5.85 -18.46
C ASN A 417 -19.54 -5.62 -18.20
N ALA A 418 -18.91 -6.58 -17.52
CA ALA A 418 -17.45 -6.74 -17.58
C ALA A 418 -16.95 -8.20 -17.44
N ILE A 419 -17.81 -9.21 -17.31
CA ILE A 419 -17.38 -10.58 -16.95
C ILE A 419 -17.53 -11.62 -18.09
N VAL A 420 -18.05 -11.26 -19.26
CA VAL A 420 -18.32 -12.27 -20.32
C VAL A 420 -17.18 -12.47 -21.34
N ASN A 421 -16.11 -11.66 -21.33
CA ASN A 421 -15.08 -11.73 -22.39
C ASN A 421 -13.88 -12.66 -22.14
N SER A 422 -13.92 -13.54 -21.12
CA SER A 422 -12.79 -14.45 -20.82
C SER A 422 -13.02 -15.94 -21.15
N VAL A 423 -14.12 -16.32 -21.83
CA VAL A 423 -14.40 -17.74 -22.13
C VAL A 423 -14.65 -18.08 -23.61
N GLN A 424 -14.59 -17.13 -24.56
CA GLN A 424 -14.91 -17.41 -25.98
C GLN A 424 -13.77 -17.30 -27.01
N ILE A 425 -12.50 -17.48 -26.63
CA ILE A 425 -11.37 -17.48 -27.59
C ILE A 425 -10.59 -18.82 -27.60
N LEU A 426 -11.27 -19.94 -27.37
CA LEU A 426 -10.63 -21.27 -27.46
C LEU A 426 -11.38 -22.30 -28.32
N GLU A 427 -12.46 -21.94 -29.01
CA GLU A 427 -13.17 -22.83 -29.94
C GLU A 427 -13.52 -22.12 -31.26
N SER A 428 -12.52 -21.69 -32.03
CA SER A 428 -12.72 -21.45 -33.48
C SER A 428 -11.40 -21.42 -34.24
N SER A 429 -10.73 -22.57 -34.35
CA SER A 429 -9.79 -22.82 -35.45
C SER A 429 -9.56 -24.32 -35.64
N GLY A 430 -10.63 -25.06 -35.88
CA GLY A 430 -10.60 -26.38 -36.53
C GLY A 430 -10.92 -26.17 -38.02
N GLY A 431 -9.97 -26.55 -38.87
CA GLY A 431 -9.95 -26.20 -40.29
C GLY A 431 -11.09 -26.74 -41.14
N GLY A 432 -11.35 -26.04 -42.23
CA GLY A 432 -12.18 -26.48 -43.34
C GLY A 432 -11.62 -25.95 -44.66
N GLN A 433 -11.14 -26.91 -45.46
CA GLN A 433 -10.68 -26.87 -46.86
C GLN A 433 -9.26 -26.37 -47.15
#